data_AF-A0A5B9G176-F1
#
_entry.id   AF-A0A5B9G176-F1
#
_cell.length_a   1.000
_cell.length_b   1.000
_cell.length_c   1.000
_cell.angle_alpha   90.00
_cell.angle_beta   90.00
_cell.angle_gamma   90.00
#
_symmetry.space_group_name_H-M   'P 1'
#
loop_
_entity.id
_entity.type
_entity.pdbx_description
1 polymer ?
#
loop_
_entity_poly.entity_id
_entity_poly.type
_entity_poly.pdbx_seq_one_letter_code
_entity_poly.pdbx_strand_id
1 'polypeptide(L)'
;MRANRSGPTWPLRAIPSRPSRRAAHLPRPRPPRAATPASSPSRRDSSLSTAPLARGRDRGEPVLVDSNQWDVIVIGGGSAGLSAALQLGRAGRRVLVIDAGEPRNRFAEHMHGVLGSDGLSPLEYLERGREEIRHYGVALHRGSVTTAAEEGQLLRVETAAGEAFLGRRVIAASGCRDGVADVPGMGDRWGRDVLHCPYCHGWEFRGARLGVLASSSASIHQALLVRQWSESLVFFNAEAGDLPVDVSTRLQARGVIVESRPPSRLVVSEDRLTGVELHGGDVIPVDALFTTPLLKSNEEYLDGLALEREESKLGGFLRTDKAGRTSNPKVWAVGNVARPAETVPMVLAAGSAAGAAVNMDLIEEEFEAALGG
;
A
#
# COMPACT_ATOMS: atom_id res chain seq x y z
N MET A 1 -34.75 -34.34 48.12
CA MET A 1 -34.18 -34.65 46.79
C MET A 1 -33.32 -33.46 46.35
N ARG A 2 -31.99 -33.54 46.53
CA ARG A 2 -31.02 -32.54 46.08
C ARG A 2 -30.26 -33.14 44.90
N ALA A 3 -30.32 -32.50 43.74
CA ALA A 3 -29.58 -32.92 42.55
C ALA A 3 -28.26 -32.16 42.47
N ASN A 4 -27.19 -32.95 42.38
CA ASN A 4 -25.79 -32.58 42.31
C ASN A 4 -25.47 -32.00 40.91
N ARG A 5 -24.86 -30.80 40.84
CA ARG A 5 -24.28 -30.23 39.60
C ARG A 5 -22.77 -30.14 39.75
N SER A 6 -22.08 -31.19 39.32
CA SER A 6 -20.63 -31.20 39.11
C SER A 6 -20.36 -31.03 37.61
N GLY A 7 -19.88 -29.85 37.20
CA GLY A 7 -19.31 -29.62 35.87
C GLY A 7 -17.86 -30.14 35.81
N PRO A 8 -17.32 -30.45 34.61
CA PRO A 8 -15.98 -30.98 34.48
C PRO A 8 -14.93 -29.89 34.72
N THR A 9 -14.06 -30.11 35.70
CA THR A 9 -12.82 -29.36 35.93
C THR A 9 -11.77 -29.78 34.90
N TRP A 10 -11.30 -28.82 34.10
CA TRP A 10 -10.19 -29.02 33.15
C TRP A 10 -8.84 -29.03 33.89
N PRO A 11 -7.93 -29.98 33.61
CA PRO A 11 -6.58 -29.88 34.14
C PRO A 11 -5.78 -28.88 33.29
N LEU A 12 -5.33 -27.79 33.93
CA LEU A 12 -4.23 -26.98 33.42
C LEU A 12 -3.01 -27.90 33.26
N ARG A 13 -2.72 -28.35 32.03
CA ARG A 13 -1.43 -28.95 31.74
C ARG A 13 -0.40 -27.83 31.84
N ALA A 14 0.45 -27.94 32.86
CA ALA A 14 1.65 -27.12 33.00
C ALA A 14 2.45 -27.17 31.69
N ILE A 15 2.67 -26.00 31.11
CA ILE A 15 3.65 -25.79 30.05
C ILE A 15 5.00 -26.25 30.62
N PRO A 16 5.74 -27.16 29.96
CA PRO A 16 7.03 -27.57 30.48
C PRO A 16 7.98 -26.38 30.44
N SER A 17 8.42 -25.93 31.60
CA SER A 17 9.55 -25.02 31.74
C SER A 17 10.81 -25.73 31.25
N ARG A 18 11.19 -25.48 30.01
CA ARG A 18 12.50 -25.91 29.50
C ARG A 18 13.61 -25.04 30.10
N PRO A 19 14.78 -25.61 30.38
CA PRO A 19 15.86 -24.93 31.06
C PRO A 19 16.37 -23.76 30.23
N SER A 20 16.69 -22.65 30.91
CA SER A 20 17.26 -21.44 30.30
C SER A 20 18.53 -21.79 29.54
N ARG A 21 18.44 -21.97 28.22
CA ARG A 21 19.59 -21.75 27.35
C ARG A 21 19.82 -20.25 27.37
N ARG A 22 20.91 -19.82 28.03
CA ARG A 22 21.45 -18.46 27.90
C ARG A 22 21.45 -18.13 26.41
N ALA A 23 20.58 -17.22 26.00
CA ALA A 23 20.70 -16.57 24.71
C ALA A 23 22.08 -15.91 24.73
N ALA A 24 22.99 -16.36 23.87
CA ALA A 24 24.16 -15.57 23.56
C ALA A 24 23.63 -14.23 23.05
N HIS A 25 23.87 -13.15 23.79
CA HIS A 25 23.63 -11.80 23.32
C HIS A 25 24.43 -11.61 22.03
N LEU A 26 23.77 -11.73 20.89
CA LEU A 26 24.29 -11.18 19.66
C LEU A 26 24.25 -9.65 19.82
N PRO A 27 25.38 -8.96 19.67
CA PRO A 27 25.42 -7.51 19.83
C PRO A 27 24.55 -6.86 18.75
N ARG A 28 23.81 -5.83 19.14
CA ARG A 28 23.07 -4.95 18.22
C ARG A 28 24.02 -4.45 17.11
N PRO A 29 23.58 -4.37 15.84
CA PRO A 29 24.37 -3.72 14.80
C PRO A 29 24.64 -2.28 15.23
N ARG A 30 25.92 -1.87 15.19
CA ARG A 30 26.31 -0.48 15.44
C ARG A 30 25.70 0.41 14.35
N PRO A 31 25.26 1.64 14.69
CA PRO A 31 24.91 2.61 13.66
C PRO A 31 26.13 2.87 12.77
N PRO A 32 25.95 3.12 11.46
CA PRO A 32 27.05 3.44 10.58
C PRO A 32 27.79 4.66 11.13
N ARG A 33 29.12 4.54 11.26
CA ARG A 33 29.99 5.67 11.59
C ARG A 33 29.77 6.76 10.54
N ALA A 34 29.46 7.97 11.00
CA ALA A 34 29.52 9.17 10.15
C ALA A 34 30.89 9.21 9.47
N ALA A 35 30.87 9.19 8.14
CA ALA A 35 32.08 9.39 7.35
C ALA A 35 32.57 10.82 7.59
N THR A 36 33.75 10.94 8.21
CA THR A 36 34.51 12.20 8.19
C THR A 36 34.86 12.58 6.76
N PRO A 37 34.84 13.87 6.39
CA PRO A 37 34.99 14.29 5.01
C PRO A 37 36.42 14.01 4.54
N ALA A 38 36.55 13.27 3.44
CA ALA A 38 37.81 13.16 2.74
C ALA A 38 38.11 14.52 2.07
N SER A 39 39.31 15.02 2.36
CA SER A 39 39.94 16.21 1.83
C SER A 39 39.93 16.28 0.30
N SER A 40 39.58 17.45 -0.23
CA SER A 40 39.62 17.84 -1.64
C SER A 40 41.03 17.78 -2.23
N PRO A 41 41.18 17.34 -3.50
CA PRO A 41 42.29 17.77 -4.33
C PRO A 41 41.84 18.80 -5.38
N SER A 42 42.52 19.95 -5.29
CA SER A 42 42.78 21.01 -6.27
C SER A 42 42.20 20.93 -7.69
N ARG A 43 41.54 22.05 -8.03
CA ARG A 43 41.46 22.74 -9.34
C ARG A 43 42.40 22.23 -10.43
N ARG A 44 41.82 21.94 -11.60
CA ARG A 44 42.44 22.22 -12.90
C ARG A 44 41.44 22.96 -13.78
N ASP A 45 41.87 24.13 -14.23
CA ASP A 45 41.28 24.89 -15.31
C ASP A 45 41.24 24.08 -16.61
N SER A 46 40.12 24.17 -17.33
CA SER A 46 40.14 24.09 -18.78
C SER A 46 38.96 24.85 -19.34
N SER A 47 39.22 26.12 -19.64
CA SER A 47 38.44 26.98 -20.51
C SER A 47 38.35 26.41 -21.93
N LEU A 48 37.14 26.11 -22.40
CA LEU A 48 36.81 26.00 -23.82
C LEU A 48 35.47 26.73 -24.00
N SER A 49 35.54 28.03 -24.30
CA SER A 49 35.41 28.58 -25.65
C SER A 49 33.96 28.57 -26.14
N THR A 50 33.27 29.66 -25.84
CA THR A 50 32.02 30.11 -26.44
C THR A 50 32.24 30.58 -27.88
N ALA A 51 31.50 30.03 -28.83
CA ALA A 51 31.21 30.68 -30.12
C ALA A 51 29.78 30.31 -30.59
N PRO A 52 29.07 31.22 -31.28
CA PRO A 52 27.61 31.24 -31.30
C PRO A 52 27.04 30.58 -32.57
N LEU A 53 26.01 29.75 -32.42
CA LEU A 53 25.25 29.23 -33.56
C LEU A 53 23.96 30.03 -33.76
N ALA A 54 24.00 30.81 -34.84
CA ALA A 54 22.96 31.23 -35.77
C ALA A 54 21.50 31.37 -35.27
N ARG A 55 20.99 32.59 -35.40
CA ARG A 55 19.55 32.90 -35.47
C ARG A 55 19.00 32.55 -36.85
N GLY A 56 17.91 31.80 -36.89
CA GLY A 56 16.97 31.69 -38.01
C GLY A 56 15.61 31.23 -37.47
N ARG A 57 14.61 32.13 -37.43
CA ARG A 57 13.31 32.03 -38.15
C ARG A 57 12.82 30.58 -38.24
N ASP A 58 11.79 30.16 -37.53
CA ASP A 58 10.42 30.68 -37.57
C ASP A 58 9.72 30.25 -36.27
N ARG A 59 9.12 31.18 -35.51
CA ARG A 59 8.26 30.83 -34.39
C ARG A 59 6.87 31.31 -34.76
N GLY A 60 6.05 30.38 -35.26
CA GLY A 60 4.61 30.53 -35.21
C GLY A 60 4.19 30.98 -33.81
N GLU A 61 3.17 31.83 -33.75
CA GLU A 61 2.64 32.36 -32.50
C GLU A 61 2.49 31.24 -31.48
N PRO A 62 2.95 31.41 -30.23
CA PRO A 62 2.72 30.42 -29.21
C PRO A 62 1.22 30.31 -29.03
N VAL A 63 0.65 29.17 -29.42
CA VAL A 63 -0.68 28.77 -28.95
C VAL A 63 -0.60 28.91 -27.43
N LEU A 64 -1.41 29.81 -26.87
CA LEU A 64 -1.53 29.98 -25.42
C LEU A 64 -2.14 28.68 -24.89
N VAL A 65 -1.29 27.70 -24.59
CA VAL A 65 -1.71 26.48 -23.90
C VAL A 65 -2.12 26.95 -22.51
N ASP A 66 -3.41 26.86 -22.24
CA ASP A 66 -3.98 27.19 -20.94
C ASP A 66 -3.14 26.52 -19.84
N SER A 67 -2.75 27.28 -18.82
CA SER A 67 -1.78 26.85 -17.80
C SER A 67 -2.24 25.59 -17.04
N ASN A 68 -3.52 25.23 -17.15
CA ASN A 68 -4.15 24.08 -16.49
C ASN A 68 -4.35 22.84 -17.37
N GLN A 69 -3.81 22.81 -18.60
CA GLN A 69 -3.83 21.61 -19.46
C GLN A 69 -2.56 20.75 -19.32
N TRP A 70 -2.77 19.44 -19.26
CA TRP A 70 -1.74 18.42 -19.05
C TRP A 70 -1.88 17.28 -20.06
N ASP A 71 -0.76 16.63 -20.40
CA ASP A 71 -0.83 15.37 -21.16
C ASP A 71 -1.43 14.28 -20.28
N VAL A 72 -0.97 14.20 -19.03
CA VAL A 72 -1.43 13.19 -18.07
C VAL A 72 -1.64 13.80 -16.70
N ILE A 73 -2.80 13.51 -16.10
CA ILE A 73 -3.07 13.75 -14.68
C ILE A 73 -2.99 12.41 -13.96
N VAL A 74 -2.11 12.30 -12.97
CA VAL A 74 -1.98 11.14 -12.09
C VAL A 74 -2.66 11.48 -10.76
N ILE A 75 -3.67 10.69 -10.38
CA ILE A 75 -4.43 10.90 -9.15
C ILE A 75 -3.90 9.93 -8.09
N GLY A 76 -3.06 10.44 -7.18
CA GLY A 76 -2.39 9.69 -6.11
C GLY A 76 -0.87 9.74 -6.22
N GLY A 77 -0.22 10.24 -5.17
CA GLY A 77 1.24 10.37 -5.05
C GLY A 77 1.90 9.23 -4.27
N GLY A 78 1.28 8.05 -4.26
CA GLY A 78 1.87 6.81 -3.74
C GLY A 78 2.82 6.14 -4.74
N SER A 79 3.37 4.97 -4.38
CA SER A 79 4.39 4.29 -5.19
C SER A 79 3.97 4.01 -6.65
N ALA A 80 2.70 3.64 -6.88
CA ALA A 80 2.19 3.45 -8.25
C ALA A 80 2.20 4.75 -9.07
N GLY A 81 1.64 5.82 -8.52
CA GLY A 81 1.52 7.10 -9.21
C GLY A 81 2.86 7.77 -9.45
N LEU A 82 3.76 7.76 -8.45
CA LEU A 82 5.12 8.29 -8.61
C LEU A 82 5.91 7.51 -9.67
N SER A 83 5.78 6.18 -9.71
CA SER A 83 6.44 5.34 -10.73
C SER A 83 5.92 5.65 -12.14
N ALA A 84 4.60 5.80 -12.31
CA ALA A 84 4.01 6.18 -13.60
C ALA A 84 4.46 7.58 -14.03
N ALA A 85 4.40 8.55 -13.12
CA ALA A 85 4.82 9.92 -13.36
C ALA A 85 6.31 10.03 -13.70
N LEU A 86 7.16 9.20 -13.08
CA LEU A 86 8.59 9.14 -13.42
C LEU A 86 8.83 8.72 -14.87
N GLN A 87 8.13 7.68 -15.35
CA GLN A 87 8.25 7.25 -16.75
C GLN A 87 7.76 8.32 -17.72
N LEU A 88 6.62 8.93 -17.43
CA LEU A 88 6.03 9.97 -18.28
C LEU A 88 6.87 11.27 -18.30
N GLY A 89 7.39 11.70 -17.15
CA GLY A 89 8.29 12.85 -17.05
C GLY A 89 9.58 12.63 -17.83
N ARG A 90 10.17 11.43 -17.74
CA ARG A 90 11.33 11.05 -18.55
C ARG A 90 11.05 10.99 -20.05
N ALA A 91 9.80 10.74 -20.43
CA ALA A 91 9.33 10.82 -21.82
C ALA A 91 9.04 12.26 -22.28
N GLY A 92 9.22 13.27 -21.42
CA GLY A 92 9.00 14.67 -21.76
C GLY A 92 7.52 15.10 -21.78
N ARG A 93 6.62 14.28 -21.21
CA ARG A 93 5.19 14.60 -21.11
C ARG A 93 4.95 15.66 -20.03
N ARG A 94 3.96 16.53 -20.23
CA ARG A 94 3.47 17.44 -19.19
C ARG A 94 2.59 16.67 -18.22
N VAL A 95 3.11 16.38 -17.03
CA VAL A 95 2.44 15.55 -16.03
C VAL A 95 2.12 16.35 -14.77
N LEU A 96 0.91 16.18 -14.28
CA LEU A 96 0.47 16.64 -12.96
C LEU A 96 0.16 15.44 -12.06
N VAL A 97 0.76 15.39 -10.88
CA VAL A 97 0.35 14.45 -9.82
C VAL A 97 -0.47 15.21 -8.78
N ILE A 98 -1.70 14.79 -8.56
CA ILE A 98 -2.57 15.33 -7.50
C ILE A 98 -2.59 14.31 -6.34
N ASP A 99 -2.12 14.71 -5.16
CA ASP A 99 -1.99 13.81 -4.01
C ASP A 99 -2.57 14.39 -2.71
N ALA A 100 -3.32 13.57 -1.99
CA ALA A 100 -3.91 13.93 -0.70
C ALA A 100 -2.93 13.77 0.48
N GLY A 101 -1.81 13.08 0.29
CA GLY A 101 -0.81 12.84 1.34
C GLY A 101 -1.20 11.75 2.35
N GLU A 102 -2.08 10.81 1.95
CA GLU A 102 -2.60 9.74 2.81
C GLU A 102 -2.21 8.33 2.31
N PRO A 103 -0.92 7.98 2.18
CA PRO A 103 -0.53 6.67 1.68
C PRO A 103 -1.03 5.55 2.61
N ARG A 104 -1.46 4.42 2.04
CA ARG A 104 -2.08 3.30 2.79
C ARG A 104 -1.18 2.79 3.93
N ASN A 105 0.12 2.70 3.69
CA ASN A 105 1.11 2.21 4.65
C ASN A 105 1.69 3.30 5.57
N ARG A 106 1.09 4.50 5.66
CA ARG A 106 1.53 5.58 6.57
C ARG A 106 1.57 5.22 8.05
N PHE A 107 0.86 4.16 8.44
CA PHE A 107 0.79 3.69 9.82
C PHE A 107 2.01 2.85 10.24
N ALA A 108 2.78 2.33 9.28
CA ALA A 108 3.98 1.56 9.54
C ALA A 108 5.20 2.48 9.62
N GLU A 109 6.07 2.23 10.60
CA GLU A 109 7.35 2.96 10.74
C GLU A 109 8.31 2.64 9.59
N HIS A 110 8.32 1.37 9.15
CA HIS A 110 9.18 0.83 8.11
C HIS A 110 8.38 0.00 7.11
N MET A 111 8.79 0.00 5.83
CA MET A 111 8.32 -0.95 4.83
C MET A 111 9.41 -1.97 4.48
N HIS A 112 8.98 -3.19 4.18
CA HIS A 112 9.86 -4.31 3.84
C HIS A 112 9.47 -4.95 2.52
N GLY A 113 10.39 -5.72 1.94
CA GLY A 113 10.20 -6.42 0.68
C GLY A 113 10.46 -5.57 -0.57
N VAL A 114 10.98 -4.35 -0.41
CA VAL A 114 11.41 -3.48 -1.52
C VAL A 114 12.92 -3.60 -1.69
N LEU A 115 13.38 -4.28 -2.73
CA LEU A 115 14.81 -4.49 -2.96
C LEU A 115 15.54 -3.15 -3.09
N GLY A 116 16.63 -2.98 -2.32
CA GLY A 116 17.38 -1.72 -2.25
C GLY A 116 16.77 -0.64 -1.35
N SER A 117 15.60 -0.89 -0.75
CA SER A 117 14.94 0.04 0.19
C SER A 117 14.28 -0.69 1.36
N ASP A 118 14.72 -1.92 1.67
CA ASP A 118 14.18 -2.72 2.77
C ASP A 118 14.45 -2.05 4.12
N GLY A 119 13.41 -1.89 4.93
CA GLY A 119 13.46 -1.21 6.22
C GLY A 119 13.41 0.32 6.14
N LEU A 120 13.19 0.90 4.95
CA LEU A 120 13.03 2.35 4.82
C LEU A 120 11.65 2.80 5.32
N SER A 121 11.54 4.02 5.84
CA SER A 121 10.24 4.60 6.13
C SER A 121 9.41 4.77 4.85
N PRO A 122 8.11 4.39 4.84
CA PRO A 122 7.22 4.64 3.72
C PRO A 122 7.17 6.11 3.30
N LEU A 123 7.16 7.03 4.26
CA LEU A 123 7.03 8.46 3.98
C LEU A 123 8.33 9.02 3.39
N GLU A 124 9.48 8.59 3.92
CA GLU A 124 10.79 8.94 3.37
C GLU A 124 10.95 8.40 1.95
N TYR A 125 10.52 7.17 1.69
CA TYR A 125 10.55 6.57 0.36
C TYR A 125 9.76 7.41 -0.65
N LEU A 126 8.57 7.86 -0.29
CA LEU A 126 7.74 8.68 -1.17
C LEU A 126 8.30 10.11 -1.36
N GLU A 127 8.94 10.70 -0.33
CA GLU A 127 9.61 11.99 -0.51
C GLU A 127 10.75 11.90 -1.53
N ARG A 128 11.59 10.86 -1.45
CA ARG A 128 12.64 10.62 -2.45
C ARG A 128 12.06 10.49 -3.86
N GLY A 129 10.98 9.70 -4.01
CA GLY A 129 10.29 9.57 -5.30
C GLY A 129 9.72 10.90 -5.82
N ARG A 130 9.20 11.76 -4.93
CA ARG A 130 8.77 13.12 -5.30
C ARG A 130 9.93 14.00 -5.77
N GLU A 131 11.08 13.92 -5.14
CA GLU A 131 12.30 14.63 -5.58
C GLU A 131 12.75 14.17 -6.97
N GLU A 132 12.72 12.87 -7.23
CA GLU A 132 13.08 12.29 -8.54
C GLU A 132 12.19 12.80 -9.66
N ILE A 133 10.85 12.79 -9.49
CA ILE A 133 9.95 13.24 -10.56
C ILE A 133 10.02 14.76 -10.80
N ARG A 134 10.27 15.56 -9.76
CA ARG A 134 10.45 17.02 -9.89
C ARG A 134 11.64 17.35 -10.80
N HIS A 135 12.70 16.54 -10.79
CA HIS A 135 13.85 16.72 -11.66
C HIS A 135 13.47 16.68 -13.15
N TYR A 136 12.42 15.95 -13.50
CA TYR A 136 11.91 15.83 -14.87
C TYR A 136 10.76 16.80 -15.18
N GLY A 137 10.53 17.82 -14.33
CA GLY A 137 9.50 18.84 -14.56
C GLY A 137 8.07 18.36 -14.29
N VAL A 138 7.89 17.21 -13.64
CA VAL A 138 6.56 16.75 -13.20
C VAL A 138 6.05 17.70 -12.10
N ALA A 139 4.84 18.21 -12.27
CA ALA A 139 4.20 19.07 -11.30
C ALA A 139 3.53 18.24 -10.19
N LEU A 140 3.59 18.75 -8.96
CA LEU A 140 2.93 18.16 -7.80
C LEU A 140 1.90 19.14 -7.26
N HIS A 141 0.67 18.68 -7.09
CA HIS A 141 -0.40 19.42 -6.46
C HIS A 141 -0.91 18.67 -5.23
N ARG A 142 -1.00 19.37 -4.10
CA ARG A 142 -1.55 18.78 -2.88
C ARG A 142 -3.05 19.01 -2.86
N GLY A 143 -3.83 17.94 -2.92
CA GLY A 143 -5.28 18.02 -2.90
C GLY A 143 -5.96 16.67 -3.01
N SER A 144 -7.24 16.64 -2.62
CA SER A 144 -8.11 15.49 -2.80
C SER A 144 -8.97 15.71 -4.04
N VAL A 145 -8.94 14.76 -4.97
CA VAL A 145 -9.83 14.77 -6.15
C VAL A 145 -11.22 14.31 -5.73
N THR A 146 -12.25 15.05 -6.15
CA THR A 146 -13.65 14.74 -5.88
C THR A 146 -14.38 14.25 -7.12
N THR A 147 -13.95 14.65 -8.31
CA THR A 147 -14.62 14.27 -9.56
C THR A 147 -13.63 14.22 -10.72
N ALA A 148 -13.78 13.22 -11.57
CA ALA A 148 -13.21 13.17 -12.91
C ALA A 148 -14.32 12.91 -13.93
N ALA A 149 -14.39 13.71 -14.98
CA ALA A 149 -15.43 13.63 -16.01
C ALA A 149 -14.85 13.92 -17.39
N GLU A 150 -15.52 13.44 -18.45
CA GLU A 150 -15.18 13.82 -19.81
C GLU A 150 -15.56 15.28 -20.09
N GLU A 151 -14.64 16.03 -20.69
CA GLU A 151 -14.86 17.40 -21.17
C GLU A 151 -14.33 17.50 -22.60
N GLY A 152 -15.20 17.20 -23.56
CA GLY A 152 -14.84 17.11 -24.98
C GLY A 152 -13.77 16.05 -25.23
N GLN A 153 -12.60 16.47 -25.70
CA GLN A 153 -11.48 15.55 -25.94
C GLN A 153 -10.59 15.30 -24.71
N LEU A 154 -10.82 16.02 -23.61
CA LEU A 154 -10.02 15.92 -22.40
C LEU A 154 -10.83 15.28 -21.26
N LEU A 155 -10.15 15.02 -20.15
CA LEU A 155 -10.74 14.72 -18.87
C LEU A 155 -10.56 15.90 -17.93
N ARG A 156 -11.65 16.35 -17.32
CA ARG A 156 -11.67 17.37 -16.29
C ARG A 156 -11.56 16.70 -14.93
N VAL A 157 -10.58 17.11 -14.13
CA VAL A 157 -10.33 16.63 -12.77
C VAL A 157 -10.51 17.77 -11.79
N GLU A 158 -11.45 17.63 -10.87
CA GLU A 158 -11.80 18.64 -9.87
C GLU A 158 -11.33 18.24 -8.46
N THR A 159 -10.77 19.19 -7.72
CA THR A 159 -10.35 19.02 -6.34
C THR A 159 -11.43 19.47 -5.37
N ALA A 160 -11.36 18.98 -4.12
CA ALA A 160 -12.21 19.44 -3.02
C ALA A 160 -12.07 20.95 -2.73
N ALA A 161 -10.99 21.59 -3.18
CA ALA A 161 -10.78 23.03 -3.05
C ALA A 161 -11.44 23.86 -4.18
N GLY A 162 -12.12 23.20 -5.13
CA GLY A 162 -12.78 23.84 -6.27
C GLY A 162 -11.85 24.14 -7.44
N GLU A 163 -10.63 23.61 -7.43
CA GLU A 163 -9.69 23.75 -8.55
C GLU A 163 -10.00 22.71 -9.62
N ALA A 164 -9.74 23.05 -10.88
CA ALA A 164 -9.95 22.16 -12.01
C ALA A 164 -8.74 22.12 -12.94
N PHE A 165 -8.42 20.90 -13.36
CA PHE A 165 -7.33 20.59 -14.27
C PHE A 165 -7.85 19.77 -15.44
N LEU A 166 -7.26 19.98 -16.62
CA LEU A 166 -7.62 19.25 -17.84
C LEU A 166 -6.47 18.35 -18.25
N GLY A 167 -6.76 17.06 -18.48
CA GLY A 167 -5.78 16.07 -18.90
C GLY A 167 -6.21 15.37 -20.19
N ARG A 168 -5.28 15.10 -21.11
CA ARG A 168 -5.57 14.19 -22.25
C ARG A 168 -5.82 12.78 -21.75
N ARG A 169 -5.14 12.36 -20.68
CA ARG A 169 -5.24 11.06 -20.02
C ARG A 169 -5.26 11.20 -18.50
N VAL A 170 -5.90 10.25 -17.82
CA VAL A 170 -5.89 10.13 -16.36
C VAL A 170 -5.35 8.76 -15.94
N ILE A 171 -4.45 8.76 -14.96
CA ILE A 171 -4.03 7.55 -14.24
C ILE A 171 -4.56 7.62 -12.82
N ALA A 172 -5.55 6.81 -12.49
CA ALA A 172 -6.04 6.58 -11.14
C ALA A 172 -5.04 5.69 -10.37
N ALA A 173 -4.39 6.26 -9.35
CA ALA A 173 -3.40 5.62 -8.50
C ALA A 173 -3.67 5.91 -7.00
N SER A 174 -4.94 6.17 -6.66
CA SER A 174 -5.44 6.62 -5.35
C SER A 174 -5.47 5.53 -4.28
N GLY A 175 -5.14 4.28 -4.64
CA GLY A 175 -5.03 3.16 -3.72
C GLY A 175 -6.37 2.73 -3.11
N CYS A 176 -6.30 2.18 -1.89
CA CYS A 176 -7.46 1.73 -1.13
C CYS A 176 -7.30 2.07 0.36
N ARG A 177 -8.39 1.88 1.11
CA ARG A 177 -8.45 2.00 2.58
C ARG A 177 -8.76 0.64 3.20
N ASP A 178 -8.15 0.41 4.35
CA ASP A 178 -8.37 -0.79 5.17
C ASP A 178 -9.48 -0.53 6.19
N GLY A 179 -10.57 -1.27 6.10
CA GLY A 179 -11.61 -1.36 7.13
C GLY A 179 -11.15 -2.26 8.26
N VAL A 180 -10.95 -1.67 9.44
CA VAL A 180 -10.50 -2.36 10.65
C VAL A 180 -11.70 -2.88 11.43
N ALA A 181 -11.60 -4.09 11.98
CA ALA A 181 -12.68 -4.69 12.77
C ALA A 181 -13.04 -3.83 13.99
N ASP A 182 -14.34 -3.79 14.33
CA ASP A 182 -14.88 -3.03 15.46
C ASP A 182 -14.64 -3.75 16.80
N VAL A 183 -13.36 -3.96 17.12
CA VAL A 183 -12.90 -4.45 18.42
C VAL A 183 -12.06 -3.33 19.06
N PRO A 184 -12.41 -2.86 20.28
CA PRO A 184 -11.69 -1.78 20.94
C PRO A 184 -10.17 -2.00 20.97
N GLY A 185 -9.44 -0.98 20.52
CA GLY A 185 -7.98 -0.97 20.40
C GLY A 185 -7.44 -1.37 19.01
N MET A 186 -8.22 -1.99 18.13
CA MET A 186 -7.73 -2.41 16.81
C MET A 186 -7.22 -1.24 15.96
N GLY A 187 -7.97 -0.14 15.90
CA GLY A 187 -7.60 1.05 15.14
C GLY A 187 -6.34 1.74 15.67
N ASP A 188 -6.23 1.88 16.99
CA ASP A 188 -5.09 2.54 17.65
C ASP A 188 -3.76 1.80 17.45
N ARG A 189 -3.84 0.48 17.24
CA ARG A 189 -2.70 -0.42 17.08
C ARG A 189 -2.38 -0.74 15.61
N TRP A 190 -3.21 -0.28 14.67
CA TRP A 190 -3.05 -0.58 13.25
C TRP A 190 -1.70 -0.09 12.72
N GLY A 191 -0.98 -0.98 12.03
CA GLY A 191 0.36 -0.73 11.49
C GLY A 191 1.50 -0.82 12.52
N ARG A 192 1.21 -1.06 13.80
CA ARG A 192 2.21 -1.22 14.87
C ARG A 192 2.34 -2.69 15.26
N ASP A 193 1.29 -3.24 15.85
CA ASP A 193 1.17 -4.64 16.29
C ASP A 193 -0.23 -5.21 16.00
N VAL A 194 -1.10 -4.45 15.34
CA VAL A 194 -2.23 -4.98 14.55
C VAL A 194 -1.90 -4.82 13.07
N LEU A 195 -1.84 -5.92 12.34
CA LEU A 195 -1.16 -6.03 11.05
C LEU A 195 -2.00 -6.81 10.05
N HIS A 196 -1.85 -6.54 8.75
CA HIS A 196 -2.55 -7.33 7.72
C HIS A 196 -1.63 -8.30 6.98
N CYS A 197 -0.48 -7.82 6.51
CA CYS A 197 0.40 -8.61 5.66
C CYS A 197 1.54 -9.24 6.47
N PRO A 198 1.60 -10.58 6.56
CA PRO A 198 2.68 -11.27 7.23
C PRO A 198 4.01 -11.20 6.47
N TYR A 199 4.00 -10.99 5.14
CA TYR A 199 5.24 -10.75 4.39
C TYR A 199 5.86 -9.38 4.69
N CYS A 200 5.07 -8.40 5.12
CA CYS A 200 5.57 -7.06 5.46
C CYS A 200 6.12 -6.95 6.89
N HIS A 201 5.59 -7.73 7.83
CA HIS A 201 5.86 -7.54 9.27
C HIS A 201 6.20 -8.84 10.02
N GLY A 202 6.06 -10.00 9.40
CA GLY A 202 6.24 -11.28 10.08
C GLY A 202 7.66 -11.47 10.59
N TRP A 203 8.67 -10.90 9.92
CA TRP A 203 10.06 -11.00 10.34
C TRP A 203 10.31 -10.27 11.67
N GLU A 204 9.74 -9.09 11.85
CA GLU A 204 9.87 -8.25 13.04
C GLU A 204 9.25 -8.92 14.28
N PHE A 205 8.17 -9.69 14.08
CA PHE A 205 7.44 -10.42 15.13
C PHE A 205 7.76 -11.92 15.19
N ARG A 206 8.83 -12.39 14.52
CA ARG A 206 9.18 -13.81 14.49
C ARG A 206 9.45 -14.34 15.91
N GLY A 207 8.88 -15.50 16.22
CA GLY A 207 8.98 -16.14 17.54
C GLY A 207 8.16 -15.48 18.67
N ALA A 208 7.46 -14.37 18.42
CA ALA A 208 6.55 -13.76 19.38
C ALA A 208 5.23 -14.55 19.50
N ARG A 209 4.38 -14.24 20.49
CA ARG A 209 3.04 -14.82 20.59
C ARG A 209 2.14 -14.13 19.57
N LEU A 210 1.74 -14.83 18.53
CA LEU A 210 0.96 -14.25 17.44
C LEU A 210 -0.51 -14.61 17.60
N GLY A 211 -1.37 -13.68 17.21
CA GLY A 211 -2.79 -13.90 17.00
C GLY A 211 -3.15 -13.76 15.53
N VAL A 212 -4.17 -14.48 15.07
CA VAL A 212 -4.89 -14.18 13.82
C VAL A 212 -6.35 -14.00 14.17
N LEU A 213 -6.88 -12.79 13.98
CA LEU A 213 -8.29 -12.48 14.11
C LEU A 213 -8.99 -12.72 12.78
N ALA A 214 -9.85 -13.73 12.74
CA ALA A 214 -10.62 -14.03 11.55
C ALA A 214 -11.62 -12.92 11.25
N SER A 215 -11.75 -12.59 9.96
CA SER A 215 -12.83 -11.73 9.43
C SER A 215 -13.73 -12.46 8.44
N SER A 216 -13.37 -13.70 8.09
CA SER A 216 -14.09 -14.62 7.21
C SER A 216 -13.36 -15.97 7.17
N SER A 217 -13.95 -16.98 6.53
CA SER A 217 -13.29 -18.27 6.27
C SER A 217 -11.97 -18.16 5.49
N ALA A 218 -11.77 -17.10 4.70
CA ALA A 218 -10.49 -16.86 4.03
C ALA A 218 -9.31 -16.65 5.01
N SER A 219 -9.60 -16.28 6.26
CA SER A 219 -8.60 -16.06 7.32
C SER A 219 -7.88 -17.36 7.74
N ILE A 220 -8.44 -18.53 7.41
CA ILE A 220 -7.76 -19.83 7.59
C ILE A 220 -6.42 -19.84 6.85
N HIS A 221 -6.38 -19.30 5.62
CA HIS A 221 -5.14 -19.19 4.86
C HIS A 221 -4.13 -18.28 5.57
N GLN A 222 -4.58 -17.15 6.13
CA GLN A 222 -3.73 -16.24 6.90
C GLN A 222 -3.15 -16.92 8.14
N ALA A 223 -3.94 -17.72 8.87
CA ALA A 223 -3.44 -18.49 10.01
C ALA A 223 -2.35 -19.51 9.63
N LEU A 224 -2.56 -20.23 8.51
CA LEU A 224 -1.55 -21.15 7.98
C LEU A 224 -0.26 -20.43 7.59
N LEU A 225 -0.36 -19.24 6.99
CA LEU A 225 0.80 -18.43 6.61
C LEU A 225 1.54 -17.87 7.84
N VAL A 226 0.83 -17.17 8.74
CA VAL A 226 1.42 -16.52 9.93
C VAL A 226 2.16 -17.53 10.80
N ARG A 227 1.67 -18.78 10.85
CA ARG A 227 2.33 -19.88 11.57
C ARG A 227 3.78 -20.12 11.12
N GLN A 228 4.18 -19.70 9.93
CA GLN A 228 5.56 -19.79 9.47
C GLN A 228 6.54 -18.95 10.32
N TRP A 229 6.09 -17.83 10.88
CA TRP A 229 6.96 -16.89 11.62
C TRP A 229 7.01 -17.16 13.13
N SER A 230 6.01 -17.84 13.70
CA SER A 230 6.03 -18.21 15.12
C SER A 230 5.37 -19.55 15.39
N GLU A 231 5.90 -20.27 16.40
CA GLU A 231 5.27 -21.48 16.93
C GLU A 231 4.10 -21.22 17.88
N SER A 232 4.03 -20.03 18.45
CA SER A 232 2.94 -19.60 19.32
C SER A 232 1.93 -18.82 18.48
N LEU A 233 0.86 -19.51 18.07
CA LEU A 233 -0.22 -18.91 17.29
C LEU A 233 -1.59 -19.26 17.86
N VAL A 234 -2.40 -18.23 18.09
CA VAL A 234 -3.83 -18.36 18.39
C VAL A 234 -4.65 -17.86 17.21
N PHE A 235 -5.59 -18.67 16.74
CA PHE A 235 -6.56 -18.31 15.73
C PHE A 235 -7.90 -18.01 16.39
N PHE A 236 -8.29 -16.73 16.41
CA PHE A 236 -9.57 -16.27 16.95
C PHE A 236 -10.64 -16.42 15.86
N ASN A 237 -11.49 -17.43 15.99
CA ASN A 237 -12.35 -17.93 14.93
C ASN A 237 -13.81 -17.41 14.97
N ALA A 238 -14.17 -16.59 15.96
CA ALA A 238 -15.57 -16.20 16.19
C ALA A 238 -16.32 -15.73 14.93
N GLU A 239 -15.65 -14.97 14.06
CA GLU A 239 -16.23 -14.42 12.81
C GLU A 239 -15.94 -15.27 11.55
N ALA A 240 -15.14 -16.34 11.64
CA ALA A 240 -14.86 -17.21 10.48
C ALA A 240 -15.94 -18.26 10.22
N GLY A 241 -16.92 -18.38 11.11
CA GLY A 241 -17.95 -19.42 11.10
C GLY A 241 -17.43 -20.77 11.58
N ASP A 242 -18.24 -21.82 11.37
CA ASP A 242 -17.87 -23.18 11.74
C ASP A 242 -16.64 -23.66 10.96
N LEU A 243 -15.59 -24.04 11.69
CA LEU A 243 -14.41 -24.65 11.09
C LEU A 243 -14.66 -26.13 10.79
N PRO A 244 -14.48 -26.57 9.54
CA PRO A 244 -14.47 -27.99 9.22
C PRO A 244 -13.45 -28.76 10.07
N VAL A 245 -13.80 -29.98 10.48
CA VAL A 245 -12.98 -30.79 11.40
C VAL A 245 -11.58 -31.05 10.84
N ASP A 246 -11.47 -31.27 9.53
CA ASP A 246 -10.20 -31.46 8.83
C ASP A 246 -9.32 -30.20 8.87
N VAL A 247 -9.91 -29.01 8.70
CA VAL A 247 -9.20 -27.73 8.81
C VAL A 247 -8.70 -27.50 10.23
N SER A 248 -9.57 -27.69 11.23
CA SER A 248 -9.21 -27.56 12.65
C SER A 248 -8.08 -28.52 13.03
N THR A 249 -8.19 -29.78 12.60
CA THR A 249 -7.16 -30.82 12.79
C THR A 249 -5.82 -30.39 12.16
N ARG A 250 -5.85 -29.84 10.94
CA ARG A 250 -4.64 -29.36 10.24
C ARG A 250 -3.97 -28.19 10.96
N LEU A 251 -4.73 -27.24 11.48
CA LEU A 251 -4.21 -26.12 12.27
C LEU A 251 -3.56 -26.64 13.57
N GLN A 252 -4.27 -27.49 14.30
CA GLN A 252 -3.80 -28.09 15.55
C GLN A 252 -2.57 -28.98 15.37
N ALA A 253 -2.43 -29.65 14.22
CA ALA A 253 -1.26 -30.46 13.88
C ALA A 253 0.06 -29.64 13.85
N ARG A 254 -0.03 -28.30 13.72
CA ARG A 254 1.12 -27.40 13.87
C ARG A 254 1.10 -26.59 15.17
N GLY A 255 0.29 -26.99 16.14
CA GLY A 255 0.19 -26.34 17.45
C GLY A 255 -0.55 -25.01 17.44
N VAL A 256 -1.36 -24.73 16.41
CA VAL A 256 -2.24 -23.55 16.41
C VAL A 256 -3.39 -23.81 17.38
N ILE A 257 -3.59 -22.88 18.31
CA ILE A 257 -4.73 -22.88 19.22
C ILE A 257 -5.90 -22.24 18.51
N VAL A 258 -7.06 -22.91 18.47
CA VAL A 258 -8.30 -22.34 17.93
C VAL A 258 -9.13 -21.83 19.10
N GLU A 259 -9.39 -20.53 19.13
CA GLU A 259 -10.26 -19.87 20.13
C GLU A 259 -11.56 -19.42 19.46
N SER A 260 -12.68 -19.99 19.89
CA SER A 260 -13.98 -19.72 19.30
C SER A 260 -14.74 -18.58 19.99
N ARG A 261 -14.32 -18.17 21.19
CA ARG A 261 -14.95 -17.05 21.90
C ARG A 261 -14.58 -15.73 21.23
N PRO A 262 -15.53 -14.79 21.08
CA PRO A 262 -15.25 -13.49 20.48
C PRO A 262 -14.29 -12.68 21.37
N PRO A 263 -13.34 -11.94 20.78
CA PRO A 263 -12.60 -10.89 21.47
C PRO A 263 -13.53 -9.76 21.95
N SER A 264 -13.32 -9.27 23.17
CA SER A 264 -14.00 -8.07 23.71
C SER A 264 -13.18 -6.80 23.50
N ARG A 265 -11.84 -6.86 23.61
CA ARG A 265 -10.92 -5.73 23.40
C ARG A 265 -9.47 -6.19 23.31
N LEU A 266 -8.61 -5.33 22.78
CA LEU A 266 -7.16 -5.51 22.91
C LEU A 266 -6.67 -5.04 24.29
N VAL A 267 -5.67 -5.72 24.83
CA VAL A 267 -4.99 -5.37 26.09
C VAL A 267 -3.63 -4.77 25.76
N VAL A 268 -3.47 -3.49 26.06
CA VAL A 268 -2.27 -2.71 25.77
C VAL A 268 -1.60 -2.31 27.07
N SER A 269 -0.28 -2.49 27.17
CA SER A 269 0.54 -2.06 28.30
C SER A 269 1.85 -1.48 27.79
N GLU A 270 2.29 -0.36 28.34
CA GLU A 270 3.52 0.34 27.92
C GLU A 270 3.60 0.54 26.40
N ASP A 271 2.48 1.00 25.79
CA ASP A 271 2.34 1.23 24.35
C ASP A 271 2.62 -0.02 23.49
N ARG A 272 2.32 -1.22 24.01
CA ARG A 272 2.44 -2.50 23.29
C ARG A 272 1.22 -3.39 23.49
N LEU A 273 0.80 -4.08 22.45
CA LEU A 273 -0.16 -5.19 22.56
C LEU A 273 0.45 -6.28 23.45
N THR A 274 -0.31 -6.72 24.44
CA THR A 274 0.10 -7.77 25.37
C THR A 274 -0.89 -8.93 25.46
N GLY A 275 -2.11 -8.72 24.96
CA GLY A 275 -3.11 -9.75 24.88
C GLY A 275 -4.40 -9.31 24.20
N VAL A 276 -5.28 -10.28 24.01
CA VAL A 276 -6.65 -10.12 23.55
C VAL A 276 -7.55 -10.59 24.68
N GLU A 277 -8.39 -9.70 25.19
CA GLU A 277 -9.44 -10.07 26.15
C GLU A 277 -10.61 -10.67 25.38
N LEU A 278 -11.19 -11.73 25.92
CA LEU A 278 -12.35 -12.42 25.37
C LEU A 278 -13.62 -11.99 26.12
N HIS A 279 -14.77 -12.15 25.47
CA HIS A 279 -16.05 -12.14 26.18
C HIS A 279 -16.03 -13.17 27.32
N GLY A 280 -16.21 -12.69 28.56
CA GLY A 280 -16.05 -13.49 29.78
C GLY A 280 -14.85 -13.08 30.64
N GLY A 281 -13.96 -12.21 30.13
CA GLY A 281 -12.89 -11.56 30.90
C GLY A 281 -11.54 -12.27 30.87
N ASP A 282 -11.46 -13.46 30.27
CA ASP A 282 -10.19 -14.17 30.06
C ASP A 282 -9.30 -13.39 29.09
N VAL A 283 -8.00 -13.30 29.39
CA VAL A 283 -7.01 -12.66 28.50
C VAL A 283 -6.10 -13.71 27.91
N ILE A 284 -6.07 -13.79 26.57
CA ILE A 284 -5.10 -14.59 25.82
C ILE A 284 -3.88 -13.72 25.52
N PRO A 285 -2.68 -14.09 25.97
CA PRO A 285 -1.49 -13.30 25.70
C PRO A 285 -1.07 -13.36 24.22
N VAL A 286 -0.89 -12.19 23.62
CA VAL A 286 -0.55 -11.97 22.21
C VAL A 286 0.32 -10.72 22.13
N ASP A 287 1.41 -10.78 21.37
CA ASP A 287 2.35 -9.68 21.15
C ASP A 287 2.08 -8.96 19.82
N ALA A 288 1.48 -9.65 18.84
CA ALA A 288 0.98 -9.05 17.60
C ALA A 288 -0.22 -9.83 17.03
N LEU A 289 -1.15 -9.10 16.45
CA LEU A 289 -2.40 -9.62 15.91
C LEU A 289 -2.48 -9.37 14.40
N PHE A 290 -2.63 -10.43 13.62
CA PHE A 290 -2.88 -10.35 12.19
C PHE A 290 -4.37 -10.42 11.89
N THR A 291 -4.85 -9.61 10.95
CA THR A 291 -6.24 -9.70 10.46
C THR A 291 -6.32 -9.29 9.00
N THR A 292 -7.29 -9.83 8.27
CA THR A 292 -7.56 -9.40 6.89
C THR A 292 -8.61 -8.28 6.92
N PRO A 293 -8.26 -7.03 6.56
CA PRO A 293 -9.20 -5.92 6.60
C PRO A 293 -10.23 -6.00 5.46
N LEU A 294 -11.35 -5.31 5.63
CA LEU A 294 -12.28 -5.07 4.54
C LEU A 294 -11.73 -3.97 3.64
N LEU A 295 -11.37 -4.29 2.40
CA LEU A 295 -10.72 -3.34 1.49
C LEU A 295 -11.77 -2.48 0.79
N LYS A 296 -11.59 -1.16 0.85
CA LYS A 296 -12.40 -0.20 0.10
C LYS A 296 -11.52 0.59 -0.86
N SER A 297 -11.74 0.43 -2.17
CA SER A 297 -11.04 1.22 -3.19
C SER A 297 -11.34 2.71 -3.05
N ASN A 298 -10.36 3.56 -3.34
CA ASN A 298 -10.50 5.02 -3.35
C ASN A 298 -10.78 5.48 -4.78
N GLU A 299 -11.98 5.23 -5.28
CA GLU A 299 -12.31 5.42 -6.71
C GLU A 299 -13.62 6.18 -6.94
N GLU A 300 -14.28 6.65 -5.87
CA GLU A 300 -15.60 7.29 -5.96
C GLU A 300 -15.61 8.54 -6.86
N TYR A 301 -14.45 9.20 -7.03
CA TYR A 301 -14.32 10.33 -7.95
C TYR A 301 -14.46 9.95 -9.44
N LEU A 302 -14.44 8.65 -9.78
CA LEU A 302 -14.60 8.14 -11.13
C LEU A 302 -16.05 7.70 -11.45
N ASP A 303 -16.98 7.80 -10.49
CA ASP A 303 -18.33 7.24 -10.64
C ASP A 303 -19.08 7.81 -11.86
N GLY A 304 -18.82 9.08 -12.21
CA GLY A 304 -19.41 9.73 -13.40
C GLY A 304 -18.94 9.17 -14.75
N LEU A 305 -17.90 8.33 -14.78
CA LEU A 305 -17.36 7.73 -16.00
C LEU A 305 -17.90 6.32 -16.28
N ALA A 306 -18.74 5.78 -15.38
CA ALA A 306 -19.39 4.47 -15.52
C ALA A 306 -18.42 3.33 -15.91
N LEU A 307 -17.24 3.32 -15.29
CA LEU A 307 -16.20 2.33 -15.59
C LEU A 307 -16.64 0.91 -15.23
N GLU A 308 -16.27 -0.07 -16.05
CA GLU A 308 -16.55 -1.47 -15.80
C GLU A 308 -15.82 -1.98 -14.56
N ARG A 309 -16.46 -2.90 -13.84
CA ARG A 309 -15.96 -3.49 -12.59
C ARG A 309 -15.90 -5.01 -12.68
N GLU A 310 -14.97 -5.61 -11.95
CA GLU A 310 -14.86 -7.06 -11.77
C GLU A 310 -15.16 -7.40 -10.30
N GLU A 311 -16.11 -8.31 -10.09
CA GLU A 311 -16.42 -8.82 -8.75
C GLU A 311 -15.38 -9.84 -8.30
N SER A 312 -14.94 -9.74 -7.05
CA SER A 312 -14.03 -10.69 -6.44
C SER A 312 -14.43 -11.00 -5.00
N LYS A 313 -13.80 -12.01 -4.40
CA LYS A 313 -13.97 -12.31 -2.97
C LYS A 313 -13.55 -11.17 -2.04
N LEU A 314 -12.79 -10.20 -2.55
CA LEU A 314 -12.33 -9.02 -1.81
C LEU A 314 -13.21 -7.78 -2.06
N GLY A 315 -14.27 -7.90 -2.87
CA GLY A 315 -15.12 -6.80 -3.33
C GLY A 315 -15.05 -6.57 -4.85
N GLY A 316 -15.84 -5.62 -5.34
CA GLY A 316 -15.81 -5.14 -6.72
C GLY A 316 -14.70 -4.10 -6.93
N PHE A 317 -13.89 -4.28 -7.96
CA PHE A 317 -12.77 -3.39 -8.31
C PHE A 317 -12.86 -2.95 -9.77
N LEU A 318 -12.22 -1.84 -10.13
CA LEU A 318 -12.11 -1.40 -11.53
C LEU A 318 -11.52 -2.51 -12.41
N ARG A 319 -12.21 -2.85 -13.49
CA ARG A 319 -11.71 -3.79 -14.48
C ARG A 319 -10.65 -3.09 -15.33
N THR A 320 -9.47 -3.69 -15.41
CA THR A 320 -8.38 -3.20 -16.25
C THR A 320 -7.78 -4.31 -17.11
N ASP A 321 -7.20 -3.92 -18.23
CA ASP A 321 -6.26 -4.79 -18.95
C ASP A 321 -4.92 -4.93 -18.19
N LYS A 322 -3.94 -5.61 -18.80
CA LYS A 322 -2.61 -5.82 -18.23
C LYS A 322 -1.79 -4.54 -18.08
N ALA A 323 -2.06 -3.52 -18.90
CA ALA A 323 -1.39 -2.22 -18.84
C ALA A 323 -2.09 -1.25 -17.88
N GLY A 324 -3.25 -1.63 -17.32
CA GLY A 324 -4.06 -0.81 -16.44
C GLY A 324 -5.15 -0.01 -17.14
N ARG A 325 -5.35 -0.17 -18.45
CA ARG A 325 -6.39 0.56 -19.20
C ARG A 325 -7.77 0.10 -18.76
N THR A 326 -8.67 1.03 -18.48
CA THR A 326 -10.06 0.76 -18.10
C THR A 326 -10.97 0.65 -19.32
N SER A 327 -12.28 0.52 -19.10
CA SER A 327 -13.28 0.60 -20.17
C SER A 327 -13.38 1.97 -20.84
N ASN A 328 -12.90 3.03 -20.17
CA ASN A 328 -12.73 4.34 -20.79
C ASN A 328 -11.31 4.43 -21.41
N PRO A 329 -11.18 4.72 -22.71
CA PRO A 329 -9.88 4.73 -23.39
C PRO A 329 -8.93 5.84 -22.89
N LYS A 330 -9.41 6.82 -22.12
CA LYS A 330 -8.62 7.92 -21.56
C LYS A 330 -8.25 7.70 -20.10
N VAL A 331 -8.69 6.61 -19.47
CA VAL A 331 -8.46 6.33 -18.05
C VAL A 331 -7.74 5.00 -17.83
N TRP A 332 -6.67 5.06 -17.04
CA TRP A 332 -5.95 3.92 -16.51
C TRP A 332 -6.15 3.85 -14.99
N ALA A 333 -6.17 2.66 -14.42
CA ALA A 333 -6.21 2.43 -12.99
C ALA A 333 -5.09 1.47 -12.58
N VAL A 334 -4.27 1.88 -11.61
CA VAL A 334 -3.04 1.15 -11.22
C VAL A 334 -2.83 1.08 -9.72
N GLY A 335 -2.21 -0.02 -9.29
CA GLY A 335 -1.96 -0.30 -7.88
C GLY A 335 -3.24 -0.66 -7.13
N ASN A 336 -3.28 -0.35 -5.83
CA ASN A 336 -4.33 -0.87 -4.95
C ASN A 336 -5.76 -0.38 -5.23
N VAL A 337 -5.95 0.61 -6.11
CA VAL A 337 -7.28 1.03 -6.58
C VAL A 337 -7.94 -0.06 -7.45
N ALA A 338 -7.16 -0.76 -8.28
CA ALA A 338 -7.65 -1.83 -9.15
C ALA A 338 -7.24 -3.23 -8.65
N ARG A 339 -6.08 -3.33 -7.97
CA ARG A 339 -5.46 -4.58 -7.49
C ARG A 339 -5.09 -4.44 -6.01
N PRO A 340 -6.05 -4.61 -5.09
CA PRO A 340 -5.92 -4.20 -3.68
C PRO A 340 -4.94 -5.05 -2.86
N ALA A 341 -4.60 -6.26 -3.34
CA ALA A 341 -3.67 -7.19 -2.69
C ALA A 341 -2.19 -6.96 -3.06
N GLU A 342 -1.90 -6.03 -3.99
CA GLU A 342 -0.54 -5.79 -4.46
C GLU A 342 0.33 -5.07 -3.43
N THR A 343 1.58 -5.52 -3.33
CA THR A 343 2.61 -4.94 -2.46
C THR A 343 3.35 -3.80 -3.16
N VAL A 344 4.17 -3.04 -2.42
CA VAL A 344 4.93 -1.89 -2.96
C VAL A 344 5.71 -2.23 -4.25
N PRO A 345 6.48 -3.34 -4.35
CA PRO A 345 7.17 -3.70 -5.59
C PRO A 345 6.23 -3.96 -6.77
N MET A 346 5.07 -4.57 -6.51
CA MET A 346 4.09 -4.90 -7.55
C MET A 346 3.46 -3.62 -8.10
N VAL A 347 3.03 -2.71 -7.22
CA VAL A 347 2.40 -1.46 -7.64
C VAL A 347 3.41 -0.50 -8.31
N LEU A 348 4.70 -0.55 -7.94
CA LEU A 348 5.78 0.15 -8.63
C LEU A 348 5.92 -0.34 -10.08
N ALA A 349 5.96 -1.65 -10.28
CA ALA A 349 6.05 -2.25 -11.61
C ALA A 349 4.82 -1.91 -12.46
N ALA A 350 3.61 -2.01 -11.88
CA ALA A 350 2.36 -1.65 -12.55
C ALA A 350 2.33 -0.17 -12.96
N GLY A 351 2.72 0.74 -12.06
CA GLY A 351 2.82 2.17 -12.36
C GLY A 351 3.79 2.45 -13.50
N SER A 352 4.97 1.83 -13.48
CA SER A 352 5.96 1.99 -14.56
C SER A 352 5.42 1.49 -15.91
N ALA A 353 4.77 0.33 -15.93
CA ALA A 353 4.19 -0.23 -17.15
C ALA A 353 3.07 0.67 -17.72
N ALA A 354 2.19 1.18 -16.84
CA ALA A 354 1.12 2.08 -17.26
C ALA A 354 1.65 3.43 -17.77
N GLY A 355 2.67 4.01 -17.13
CA GLY A 355 3.30 5.24 -17.63
C GLY A 355 3.86 5.07 -19.04
N ALA A 356 4.51 3.94 -19.33
CA ALA A 356 4.98 3.64 -20.69
C ALA A 356 3.82 3.41 -21.68
N ALA A 357 2.76 2.71 -21.28
CA ALA A 357 1.60 2.45 -22.12
C ALA A 357 0.82 3.73 -22.46
N VAL A 358 0.59 4.61 -21.47
CA VAL A 358 -0.04 5.92 -21.68
C VAL A 358 0.80 6.78 -22.61
N ASN A 359 2.13 6.74 -22.49
CA ASN A 359 3.00 7.46 -23.42
C ASN A 359 2.82 6.96 -24.86
N MET A 360 2.77 5.65 -25.08
CA MET A 360 2.55 5.08 -26.42
C MET A 360 1.19 5.47 -26.99
N ASP A 361 0.13 5.41 -26.16
CA ASP A 361 -1.22 5.80 -26.57
C ASP A 361 -1.31 7.28 -26.98
N LEU A 362 -0.57 8.18 -26.29
CA LEU A 362 -0.45 9.58 -26.68
C LEU A 362 0.35 9.77 -27.98
N ILE A 363 1.40 8.97 -28.20
CA ILE A 363 2.19 8.99 -29.45
C ILE A 363 1.30 8.59 -30.62
N GLU A 364 0.49 7.54 -30.48
CA GLU A 364 -0.46 7.10 -31.51
C GLU A 364 -1.48 8.19 -31.84
N GLU A 365 -2.08 8.83 -30.82
CA GLU A 365 -2.98 9.98 -31.01
C GLU A 365 -2.31 11.12 -31.78
N GLU A 366 -1.04 11.41 -31.49
CA GLU A 366 -0.26 12.47 -32.16
C GLU A 366 0.03 12.15 -33.63
N PHE A 367 0.33 10.88 -33.95
CA PHE A 367 0.50 10.45 -35.35
C PHE A 367 -0.82 10.51 -36.13
N GLU A 368 -1.93 10.07 -35.55
CA GLU A 368 -3.25 10.16 -36.21
C GLU A 368 -3.66 11.62 -36.45
N ALA A 369 -3.41 12.52 -35.49
CA ALA A 369 -3.65 13.94 -35.66
C ALA A 369 -2.79 14.56 -36.79
N ALA A 370 -1.53 14.12 -36.91
CA ALA A 370 -0.62 14.59 -37.97
C ALA A 370 -0.97 14.05 -39.37
N LEU A 371 -1.67 12.91 -39.47
CA LEU A 371 -2.19 12.38 -40.74
C LEU A 371 -3.51 13.01 -41.17
N GLY A 372 -4.33 13.46 -40.19
CA GLY A 372 -5.66 14.02 -40.42
C GLY A 372 -5.70 15.54 -40.65
N GLY A 373 -4.59 16.25 -40.49
CA GLY A 373 -4.43 17.68 -40.78
C GLY A 373 -3.57 17.91 -42.02
#